data_AF-A0A1G5B572-F1
#
_entry.id   AF-A0A1G5B572-F1
#
_cell.length_a   1.000
_cell.length_b   1.000
_cell.length_c   1.000
_cell.angle_alpha   90.00
_cell.angle_beta   90.00
_cell.angle_gamma   90.00
#
_symmetry.space_group_name_H-M   'P 1'
#
loop_
_entity.id
_entity.type
_entity.pdbx_description
1 polymer ?
#
loop_
_entity_poly.entity_id
_entity_poly.type
_entity_poly.pdbx_seq_one_letter_code
_entity_poly.pdbx_strand_id
1 'polypeptide(L)' 'MGRWAELWTEHRPAPLPLTDTEILDWLGEYCDQAIYTRPTPEYTGGFTLFCDDIKTSAATLRAAVCLAAAKWKEVNE' A
#
# COMPACT_ATOMS: atom_id res chain seq x y z
N MET A 1 -28.68 -19.14 -7.59
CA MET A 1 -28.09 -18.73 -6.30
C MET A 1 -26.60 -19.02 -6.37
N GLY A 2 -25.73 -18.01 -6.48
CA GLY A 2 -24.28 -18.24 -6.60
C GLY A 2 -23.54 -17.11 -7.31
N ARG A 3 -23.70 -15.87 -6.83
CA ARG A 3 -23.05 -14.67 -7.36
C ARG A 3 -22.09 -14.08 -6.32
N TRP A 4 -21.16 -14.91 -5.83
CA TRP A 4 -20.22 -14.55 -4.77
C TRP A 4 -18.75 -14.58 -5.23
N ALA A 5 -18.48 -14.89 -6.51
CA ALA A 5 -17.11 -15.02 -7.04
C ALA A 5 -16.51 -13.69 -7.52
N GLU A 6 -17.24 -12.57 -7.43
CA GLU A 6 -16.86 -11.30 -8.08
C GLU A 6 -16.35 -10.21 -7.10
N LEU A 7 -16.24 -10.50 -5.80
CA LEU A 7 -16.01 -9.46 -4.77
C LEU A 7 -14.60 -9.41 -4.15
N TRP A 8 -13.64 -10.22 -4.62
CA TRP A 8 -12.29 -10.26 -4.05
C TRP A 8 -11.18 -9.91 -5.05
N THR A 9 -11.48 -9.16 -6.09
CA THR A 9 -10.43 -8.41 -6.77
C THR A 9 -10.19 -7.20 -5.88
N GLU A 10 -9.23 -7.29 -4.95
CA GLU A 10 -8.75 -6.11 -4.22
C GLU A 10 -8.51 -5.01 -5.25
N HIS A 11 -9.36 -3.98 -5.23
CA HIS A 11 -9.19 -2.82 -6.09
C HIS A 11 -7.83 -2.25 -5.73
N ARG A 12 -6.86 -2.52 -6.59
CA ARG A 12 -5.49 -2.07 -6.42
C ARG A 12 -5.43 -0.79 -7.24
N PRO A 13 -5.67 0.37 -6.63
CA PRO A 13 -5.65 1.62 -7.37
C PRO A 13 -4.31 1.78 -8.06
N ALA A 14 -4.34 2.41 -9.24
CA ALA A 14 -3.13 2.66 -10.00
C ALA A 14 -2.14 3.42 -9.12
N PRO A 15 -0.87 3.00 -9.03
CA PRO A 15 0.10 3.65 -8.18
C PRO A 15 0.21 5.13 -8.56
N LEU A 16 -0.11 6.01 -7.61
CA LEU A 16 0.02 7.45 -7.81
C LEU A 16 1.50 7.77 -8.09
N PRO A 17 1.84 8.57 -9.12
CA PRO A 17 3.22 8.93 -9.41
C PRO A 17 3.72 10.00 -8.42
N LEU A 18 3.79 9.67 -7.14
CA LEU A 18 4.36 10.52 -6.11
C LEU A 18 5.88 10.67 -6.32
N THR A 19 6.37 11.87 -6.00
CA THR A 19 7.82 12.16 -5.97
C THR A 19 8.44 11.66 -4.67
N ASP A 20 9.76 11.45 -4.63
CA ASP A 20 10.44 10.91 -3.45
C ASP A 20 10.21 11.75 -2.18
N THR A 21 10.09 13.07 -2.33
CA THR A 21 9.80 13.98 -1.21
C THR A 21 8.38 13.80 -0.69
N GLU A 22 7.40 13.71 -1.58
CA GLU A 22 5.99 13.49 -1.20
C GLU A 22 5.79 12.09 -0.59
N ILE A 23 6.57 11.10 -1.01
CA ILE A 23 6.54 9.76 -0.41
C ILE A 23 6.95 9.82 1.05
N LEU A 24 8.03 10.56 1.37
CA LEU A 24 8.53 10.70 2.74
C LEU A 24 7.60 11.56 3.61
N ASP A 25 7.06 12.63 3.04
CA ASP A 25 6.09 13.51 3.69
C ASP A 25 4.80 12.73 4.03
N TRP A 26 4.25 11.99 3.07
CA TRP A 26 3.07 11.16 3.25
C TRP A 26 3.29 10.03 4.26
N LEU A 27 4.46 9.39 4.24
CA LEU A 27 4.84 8.41 5.26
C LEU A 27 4.88 9.03 6.66
N GLY A 28 5.41 10.24 6.81
CA GLY A 28 5.49 10.92 8.09
C GLY A 28 4.15 11.44 8.60
N GLU A 29 3.25 11.81 7.70
CA GLU A 29 1.94 12.38 8.05
C GLU A 29 0.87 11.31 8.27
N TYR A 30 0.85 10.25 7.45
CA TYR A 30 -0.23 9.26 7.44
C TYR A 30 0.19 7.88 7.92
N CYS A 31 1.48 7.54 7.90
CA CYS A 31 1.93 6.21 8.28
C CYS A 31 2.55 6.18 9.67
N ASP A 32 1.95 5.39 10.55
CA ASP A 32 2.49 5.16 11.89
C ASP A 32 3.72 4.24 11.81
N GLN A 33 3.66 3.20 10.96
CA GLN A 33 4.72 2.19 10.89
C GLN A 33 5.01 1.71 9.46
N ALA A 34 6.30 1.52 9.18
CA ALA A 34 6.81 0.89 7.98
C ALA A 34 7.68 -0.31 8.34
N ILE A 35 7.17 -1.52 8.07
CA ILE A 35 7.89 -2.77 8.33
C ILE A 35 8.56 -3.25 7.04
N TYR A 36 9.88 -3.31 7.05
CA TYR A 36 10.64 -3.98 6.01
C TYR A 36 10.80 -5.47 6.33
N THR A 37 10.26 -6.32 5.46
CA THR A 37 10.47 -7.76 5.52
C THR A 37 11.57 -8.13 4.54
N ARG A 38 12.68 -8.64 5.08
CA ARG A 38 13.80 -9.11 4.25
C ARG A 38 13.33 -10.28 3.37
N PRO A 39 13.62 -10.28 2.06
CA PRO A 39 13.35 -11.42 1.21
C PRO A 39 14.16 -12.64 1.65
N THR A 40 13.50 -13.79 1.69
CA THR A 40 14.12 -15.10 1.94
C THR A 40 13.82 -16.00 0.73
N PRO A 41 14.54 -17.11 0.51
CA PRO A 41 14.22 -18.02 -0.59
C PRO A 41 12.77 -18.54 -0.60
N GLU A 42 12.08 -18.46 0.53
CA GLU A 42 10.68 -18.90 0.70
C GLU A 42 9.67 -17.73 0.58
N TYR A 43 10.12 -16.47 0.71
CA TYR A 43 9.24 -15.29 0.72
C TYR A 43 9.84 -14.13 -0.08
N THR A 44 9.03 -13.55 -0.97
CA THR A 44 9.44 -12.45 -1.87
C THR A 44 9.89 -11.17 -1.14
N GLY A 45 9.69 -11.06 0.18
CA GLY A 45 10.04 -9.88 0.96
C GLY A 45 9.31 -8.62 0.49
N GLY A 46 9.58 -7.50 1.14
CA GLY A 46 9.01 -6.22 0.75
C GLY A 46 8.74 -5.29 1.91
N PHE A 47 8.01 -4.22 1.63
CA PHE A 47 7.59 -3.21 2.59
C PHE A 47 6.12 -3.39 2.88
N THR A 48 5.79 -3.47 4.17
CA THR A 48 4.42 -3.40 4.67
C THR A 48 4.26 -2.08 5.40
N LEU A 49 3.35 -1.24 4.93
CA LEU A 49 3.02 0.02 5.54
C LEU A 49 1.71 -0.12 6.32
N PHE A 50 1.70 0.47 7.49
CA PHE A 50 0.55 0.62 8.36
C PHE A 50 0.28 2.11 8.50
N CYS A 51 -0.75 2.58 7.81
CA CYS A 51 -1.11 3.98 7.74
C CYS A 51 -2.57 4.12 8.14
N ASP A 52 -2.85 4.68 9.31
CA ASP A 52 -4.21 4.76 9.89
C ASP A 52 -5.04 3.48 9.63
N ASP A 53 -6.22 3.56 9.00
CA ASP A 53 -7.06 2.41 8.63
C ASP A 53 -6.56 1.60 7.39
N ILE A 54 -5.45 2.00 6.78
CA ILE A 54 -4.93 1.46 5.51
C ILE A 54 -3.66 0.65 5.76
N LYS A 55 -3.75 -0.65 5.45
CA LYS A 55 -2.59 -1.54 5.37
C LYS A 55 -2.24 -1.84 3.91
N THR A 56 -1.00 -1.57 3.51
CA THR A 56 -0.50 -1.95 2.18
C THR A 56 0.80 -2.71 2.24
N SER A 57 1.01 -3.61 1.29
CA SER A 57 2.27 -4.31 1.12
C SER A 57 2.71 -4.31 -0.34
N ALA A 58 3.98 -4.01 -0.58
CA ALA A 58 4.57 -4.08 -1.90
C ALA A 58 6.06 -4.43 -1.85
N ALA A 59 6.63 -4.81 -2.99
CA ALA A 59 8.05 -5.16 -3.08
C ALA A 59 8.98 -3.98 -2.74
N THR A 60 8.54 -2.74 -2.95
CA THR A 60 9.32 -1.52 -2.69
C THR A 60 8.51 -0.52 -1.85
N LEU A 61 9.22 0.31 -1.07
CA LEU A 61 8.62 1.38 -0.26
C LEU A 61 7.74 2.29 -1.12
N ARG A 62 8.29 2.74 -2.27
CA ARG A 62 7.56 3.57 -3.24
C ARG A 62 6.25 2.92 -3.68
N ALA A 63 6.29 1.64 -4.08
CA ALA A 63 5.07 0.95 -4.52
C ALA A 63 4.06 0.82 -3.37
N ALA A 64 4.51 0.57 -2.13
CA ALA A 64 3.63 0.47 -0.98
C ALA A 64 2.97 1.82 -0.64
N VAL A 65 3.73 2.92 -0.69
CA VAL A 65 3.22 4.29 -0.47
C VAL A 65 2.27 4.72 -1.57
N CYS A 66 2.64 4.52 -2.84
CA CYS A 66 1.77 4.86 -3.97
C CYS A 66 0.43 4.13 -3.90
N LEU A 67 0.43 2.87 -3.44
CA LEU A 67 -0.81 2.11 -3.21
C LEU A 67 -1.59 2.63 -2.00
N ALA A 68 -0.91 3.00 -0.92
CA ALA A 68 -1.55 3.47 0.30
C ALA A 68 -2.17 4.85 0.11
N ALA A 69 -1.44 5.78 -0.52
CA ALA A 69 -1.94 7.10 -0.89
C ALA A 69 -3.13 7.00 -1.85
N ALA A 70 -3.09 6.06 -2.79
CA ALA A 70 -4.20 5.89 -3.72
C ALA A 70 -5.43 5.28 -3.05
N LYS A 71 -5.26 4.30 -2.14
CA LYS A 71 -6.36 3.81 -1.29
C LYS A 71 -6.91 4.91 -0.40
N TRP A 72 -6.05 5.75 0.18
CA TRP A 72 -6.46 6.88 1.02
C TRP A 72 -7.30 7.87 0.23
N LYS A 73 -6.89 8.18 -1.01
CA LYS A 73 -7.65 9.04 -1.91
C LYS A 73 -9.03 8.44 -2.22
N GLU A 74 -9.14 7.14 -2.50
CA GLU A 74 -10.43 6.49 -2.75
C GLU A 74 -11.37 6.49 -1.53
N VAL A 75 -10.84 6.50 -0.31
CA VAL A 75 -11.65 6.51 0.92
C VAL A 75 -12.09 7.93 1.32
N ASN A 76 -11.32 8.96 0.93
CA ASN A 76 -11.56 10.36 1.32
C ASN A 76 -12.14 11.24 0.20
N GLU A 77 -12.32 10.72 -1.02
CA GLU A 77 -12.97 11.38 -2.17
C GLU A 77 -14.43 10.92 -2.32
#